data_AF-A0A914KH13-F1
#
_entry.id   AF-A0A914KH13-F1
#
_cell.length_a   1.000
_cell.length_b   1.000
_cell.length_c   1.000
_cell.angle_alpha   90.00
_cell.angle_beta   90.00
_cell.angle_gamma   90.00
#
_symmetry.space_group_name_H-M   'P 1'
#
loop_
_entity.id
_entity.type
_entity.pdbx_description
1 polymer ?
#
loop_
_entity_poly.entity_id
_entity_poly.type
_entity_poly.pdbx_seq_one_letter_code
_entity_poly.pdbx_strand_id
1 'polypeptide(L)'
;MTVDVQQAATSCVGKQQNSANTSKTFQLTISLKNVEDGANNVTFKQDGSRFPTSQRTIKLITNSKYQIVLSSKPAQEFTSLHLAGSDLDLIPEKGQGIGSYSAIWDTAGIEPTRRGGRQDILFVLEGQNQTLTQKLQTKFYGKQDSHGIIGHRLEALVWNCEINLNGQINVNDEKIL
;
A
#
# COMPACT_ATOMS: atom_id res chain seq x y z
N MET A 1 -34.27 43.18 57.31
CA MET A 1 -34.60 43.81 56.02
C MET A 1 -33.53 44.85 55.76
N THR A 2 -32.71 44.85 54.71
CA THR A 2 -32.46 43.92 53.61
C THR A 2 -31.05 44.29 53.15
N VAL A 3 -30.18 43.30 52.95
CA VAL A 3 -28.75 43.47 52.63
C VAL A 3 -28.56 43.88 51.16
N ASP A 4 -27.62 44.79 50.95
CA ASP A 4 -27.02 45.16 49.66
C ASP A 4 -26.58 43.94 48.85
N VAL A 5 -26.90 43.92 47.56
CA VAL A 5 -26.24 43.05 46.58
C VAL A 5 -25.85 43.89 45.36
N GLN A 6 -24.56 44.19 45.28
CA GLN A 6 -23.90 44.69 44.08
C GLN A 6 -23.87 43.60 43.01
N GLN A 7 -24.26 44.00 41.80
CA GLN A 7 -24.21 43.22 40.57
C GLN A 7 -22.76 43.10 40.08
N ALA A 8 -22.24 41.87 39.98
CA ALA A 8 -21.02 41.56 39.25
C ALA A 8 -21.39 40.68 38.05
N ALA A 9 -21.27 41.24 36.85
CA ALA A 9 -21.39 40.51 35.59
C ALA A 9 -20.05 39.82 35.29
N THR A 10 -20.01 38.49 35.41
CA THR A 10 -18.87 37.69 34.96
C THR A 10 -19.26 36.94 33.70
N SER A 11 -18.82 37.46 32.55
CA SER A 11 -18.89 36.81 31.25
C SER A 11 -17.95 35.58 31.25
N CYS A 12 -18.52 34.38 31.24
CA CYS A 12 -17.80 33.14 30.97
C CYS A 12 -17.64 32.97 29.45
N VAL A 13 -16.51 33.43 28.90
CA VAL A 13 -16.06 33.04 27.56
C VAL A 13 -15.65 31.58 27.62
N GLY A 14 -16.50 30.70 27.09
CA GLY A 14 -16.18 29.29 26.90
C GLY A 14 -14.96 29.13 26.01
N LYS A 15 -13.91 28.48 26.52
CA LYS A 15 -12.78 28.03 25.70
C LYS A 15 -13.31 27.01 24.70
N GLN A 16 -13.42 27.38 23.43
CA GLN A 16 -13.53 26.43 22.33
C GLN A 16 -12.26 25.57 22.34
N GLN A 17 -12.41 24.29 22.70
CA GLN A 17 -11.37 23.29 22.47
C GLN A 17 -11.27 23.08 20.96
N ASN A 18 -10.27 23.70 20.33
CA ASN A 18 -9.82 23.28 19.01
C ASN A 18 -9.27 21.86 19.12
N SER A 19 -10.11 20.88 18.77
CA SER A 19 -9.67 19.50 18.54
C SER A 19 -8.75 19.52 17.32
N ALA A 20 -7.45 19.37 17.55
CA ALA A 20 -6.50 19.16 16.46
C ALA A 20 -6.91 17.91 15.68
N ASN A 21 -7.27 18.07 14.40
CA ASN A 21 -7.51 16.95 13.49
C ASN A 21 -6.16 16.30 13.17
N THR A 22 -5.74 15.35 13.99
CA THR A 22 -4.43 14.70 13.82
C THR A 22 -4.56 13.55 12.83
N SER A 23 -4.18 13.78 11.57
CA SER A 23 -3.96 12.68 10.63
C SER A 23 -2.79 11.81 11.10
N LYS A 24 -2.89 10.49 10.91
CA LYS A 24 -1.86 9.54 11.32
C LYS A 24 -1.03 9.15 10.11
N THR A 25 0.29 9.25 10.20
CA THR A 25 1.21 8.87 9.12
C THR A 25 1.95 7.58 9.44
N PHE A 26 2.19 6.76 8.43
CA PHE A 26 3.04 5.57 8.53
C PHE A 26 3.72 5.28 7.20
N GLN A 27 4.78 4.47 7.23
CA GLN A 27 5.43 3.95 6.04
C GLN A 27 5.01 2.50 5.82
N LEU A 28 4.61 2.15 4.60
CA LEU A 28 4.32 0.79 4.16
C LEU A 28 5.42 0.32 3.20
N THR A 29 6.11 -0.75 3.56
CA THR A 29 7.08 -1.43 2.69
C THR A 29 6.43 -2.66 2.08
N ILE A 30 6.56 -2.82 0.76
CA ILE A 30 5.91 -3.88 -0.02
C ILE A 30 7.00 -4.56 -0.88
N SER A 31 7.22 -5.85 -0.69
CA SER A 31 8.10 -6.64 -1.56
C SER A 31 7.32 -7.73 -2.29
N LEU A 32 7.74 -8.03 -3.52
CA LEU A 32 7.15 -9.06 -4.37
C LEU A 32 8.25 -9.99 -4.85
N LYS A 33 8.15 -11.28 -4.50
CA LYS A 33 9.15 -12.30 -4.81
C LYS A 33 8.54 -13.46 -5.57
N ASN A 34 9.15 -13.87 -6.68
CA ASN A 34 8.69 -15.04 -7.42
C ASN A 34 9.13 -16.31 -6.69
N VAL A 35 8.19 -17.07 -6.14
CA VAL A 35 8.51 -18.27 -5.35
C VAL A 35 9.04 -19.42 -6.23
N GLU A 36 8.74 -19.40 -7.53
CA GLU A 36 9.19 -20.41 -8.49
C GLU A 36 10.63 -20.16 -8.96
N ASP A 37 11.12 -18.92 -8.80
CA ASP A 37 12.49 -18.51 -9.15
C ASP A 37 13.33 -18.27 -7.88
N GLY A 38 13.35 -19.24 -6.97
CA GLY A 38 14.16 -19.18 -5.76
C GLY A 38 13.81 -18.03 -4.80
N ALA A 39 12.59 -17.49 -4.87
CA ALA A 39 12.15 -16.31 -4.13
C ALA A 39 12.93 -15.03 -4.47
N ASN A 40 13.40 -14.91 -5.72
CA ASN A 40 13.99 -13.68 -6.22
C ASN A 40 12.96 -12.55 -6.32
N ASN A 41 13.40 -11.33 -6.03
CA ASN A 41 12.59 -10.13 -6.22
C ASN A 41 12.20 -9.95 -7.69
N VAL A 42 10.99 -9.45 -7.93
CA VAL A 42 10.54 -9.05 -9.26
C VAL A 42 11.46 -7.98 -9.84
N THR A 43 11.47 -7.88 -11.17
CA THR A 43 12.17 -6.77 -11.83
C THR A 43 11.22 -5.65 -12.19
N PHE A 44 11.76 -4.46 -12.38
CA PHE A 44 11.01 -3.33 -12.89
C PHE A 44 11.77 -2.62 -14.00
N LYS A 45 11.04 -1.81 -14.77
CA LYS A 45 11.59 -0.87 -15.73
C LYS A 45 11.24 0.55 -15.28
N GLN A 46 12.23 1.44 -15.25
CA GLN A 46 11.98 2.86 -15.13
C GLN A 46 11.43 3.39 -16.47
N ASP A 47 10.25 3.98 -16.43
CA ASP A 47 9.58 4.54 -17.62
C ASP A 47 9.60 6.09 -17.63
N GLY A 48 9.89 6.73 -16.48
CA GLY A 48 9.87 8.20 -16.36
C GLY A 48 8.47 8.76 -16.62
N SER A 49 8.38 9.92 -17.27
CA SER A 49 7.09 10.56 -17.58
C SER A 49 6.37 9.96 -18.79
N ARG A 50 6.76 8.77 -19.26
CA ARG A 50 6.13 8.14 -20.43
C ARG A 50 4.67 7.78 -20.20
N PHE A 51 4.32 7.38 -18.97
CA PHE A 51 2.96 7.01 -18.60
C PHE A 51 2.42 7.99 -17.57
N PRO A 52 1.15 8.42 -17.69
CA PRO A 52 0.59 9.46 -16.84
C PRO A 52 0.39 9.01 -15.39
N THR A 53 0.23 7.71 -15.17
CA THR A 53 -0.16 7.13 -13.87
C THR A 53 0.99 6.51 -13.10
N SER A 54 2.16 6.28 -13.72
CA SER A 54 3.30 5.67 -13.05
C SER A 54 4.61 5.99 -13.74
N GLN A 55 5.67 6.15 -12.93
CA GLN A 55 7.03 6.36 -13.42
C GLN A 55 7.78 5.05 -13.72
N ARG A 56 7.16 3.90 -13.42
CA ARG A 56 7.78 2.59 -13.55
C ARG A 56 6.78 1.52 -13.97
N THR A 57 7.30 0.40 -14.45
CA THR A 57 6.52 -0.81 -14.71
C THR A 57 7.11 -1.97 -13.94
N ILE A 58 6.31 -2.60 -13.09
CA ILE A 58 6.67 -3.88 -12.45
C ILE A 58 6.48 -5.01 -13.46
N LYS A 59 7.47 -5.88 -13.57
CA LYS A 59 7.45 -7.01 -14.50
C LYS A 59 7.07 -8.28 -13.74
N LEU A 60 6.07 -8.97 -14.26
CA LEU A 60 5.53 -10.18 -13.67
C LEU A 60 5.49 -11.28 -14.73
N ILE A 61 5.56 -12.53 -14.28
CA ILE A 61 5.42 -13.73 -15.09
C ILE A 61 4.01 -14.27 -14.87
N THR A 62 3.33 -14.65 -15.95
CA THR A 62 2.00 -15.27 -15.91
C THR A 62 2.07 -16.71 -15.40
N ASN A 63 0.99 -17.19 -14.79
CA ASN A 63 0.89 -18.55 -14.24
C ASN A 63 2.00 -18.87 -13.23
N SER A 64 2.41 -17.88 -12.45
CA SER A 64 3.45 -17.99 -11.43
C SER A 64 2.97 -17.46 -10.08
N LYS A 65 3.53 -18.01 -9.01
CA LYS A 65 3.22 -17.60 -7.64
C LYS A 65 4.21 -16.57 -7.11
N TYR A 66 3.67 -15.57 -6.43
CA TYR A 66 4.43 -14.48 -5.82
C TYR A 66 4.18 -14.43 -4.33
N GLN A 67 5.25 -14.43 -3.54
CA GLN A 67 5.17 -14.04 -2.14
C GLN A 67 5.18 -12.51 -2.06
N ILE A 68 4.14 -11.97 -1.47
CA ILE A 68 4.02 -10.56 -1.13
C ILE A 68 4.34 -10.45 0.36
N VAL A 69 5.26 -9.56 0.71
CA VAL A 69 5.55 -9.25 2.12
C VAL A 69 5.30 -7.77 2.35
N LEU A 70 4.49 -7.48 3.36
CA LEU A 70 4.09 -6.15 3.80
C LEU A 70 4.68 -5.88 5.18
N SER A 71 5.23 -4.68 5.38
CA SER A 71 5.59 -4.21 6.72
C SER A 71 5.27 -2.73 6.89
N SER A 72 4.77 -2.35 8.07
CA SER A 72 4.34 -0.98 8.36
C SER A 72 5.07 -0.38 9.55
N LYS A 73 5.41 0.91 9.46
CA LYS A 73 6.09 1.67 10.53
C LYS A 73 5.57 3.11 10.63
N PRO A 74 4.91 3.52 11.74
CA PRO A 74 4.48 2.69 12.86
C PRO A 74 3.55 1.54 12.43
N ALA A 75 3.52 0.48 13.24
CA ALA A 75 2.73 -0.73 12.96
C ALA A 75 1.25 -0.40 12.74
N GLN A 76 0.68 -0.95 11.67
CA GLN A 76 -0.74 -0.88 11.32
C GLN A 76 -1.32 -2.29 11.25
N GLU A 77 -2.58 -2.45 11.64
CA GLU A 77 -3.28 -3.73 11.54
C GLU A 77 -4.02 -3.83 10.21
N PHE A 78 -3.69 -4.85 9.43
CA PHE A 78 -4.33 -5.19 8.17
C PHE A 78 -4.91 -6.60 8.24
N THR A 79 -6.01 -6.82 7.53
CA THR A 79 -6.80 -8.06 7.56
C THR A 79 -6.83 -8.76 6.21
N SER A 80 -6.83 -8.02 5.11
CA SER A 80 -7.00 -8.56 3.75
C SER A 80 -6.22 -7.74 2.73
N LEU A 81 -5.74 -8.41 1.69
CA LEU A 81 -5.17 -7.80 0.50
C LEU A 81 -5.95 -8.28 -0.72
N HIS A 82 -6.60 -7.37 -1.42
CA HIS A 82 -7.17 -7.64 -2.73
C HIS A 82 -6.21 -7.14 -3.82
N LEU A 83 -5.71 -8.06 -4.65
CA LEU A 83 -4.71 -7.77 -5.67
C LEU A 83 -5.13 -8.35 -7.02
N ALA A 84 -5.25 -7.47 -8.02
CA ALA A 84 -5.56 -7.84 -9.40
C ALA A 84 -6.82 -8.73 -9.57
N GLY A 85 -7.82 -8.57 -8.70
CA GLY A 85 -9.04 -9.38 -8.71
C GLY A 85 -8.99 -10.61 -7.80
N SER A 86 -7.89 -10.85 -7.09
CA SER A 86 -7.74 -11.96 -6.14
C SER A 86 -7.85 -11.46 -4.70
N ASP A 87 -8.67 -12.11 -3.89
CA ASP A 87 -8.69 -11.93 -2.43
C ASP A 87 -7.59 -12.80 -1.80
N LEU A 88 -6.68 -12.16 -1.06
CA LEU A 88 -5.53 -12.81 -0.43
C LEU A 88 -5.61 -12.66 1.09
N ASP A 89 -5.51 -13.79 1.77
CA ASP A 89 -5.39 -13.83 3.23
C ASP A 89 -4.00 -13.36 3.66
N LEU A 90 -3.97 -12.39 4.57
CA LEU A 90 -2.72 -11.92 5.18
C LEU A 90 -2.32 -12.82 6.35
N ILE A 91 -1.15 -13.41 6.26
CA ILE A 91 -0.56 -14.25 7.30
C ILE A 91 0.46 -13.40 8.08
N PRO A 92 0.33 -13.25 9.40
CA PRO A 92 1.32 -12.54 10.20
C PRO A 92 2.70 -13.20 10.10
N GLU A 93 3.75 -12.39 9.91
CA GLU A 93 5.12 -12.88 9.81
C GLU A 93 5.65 -13.33 11.19
N LYS A 94 6.17 -14.57 11.27
CA LYS A 94 6.63 -15.13 12.55
C LYS A 94 7.81 -14.33 13.11
N GLY A 95 7.71 -13.93 14.37
CA GLY A 95 8.77 -13.20 15.07
C GLY A 95 8.93 -11.74 14.64
N GLN A 96 8.09 -11.27 13.72
CA GLN A 96 7.92 -9.85 13.41
C GLN A 96 6.59 -9.44 14.08
N GLY A 97 6.58 -8.38 14.88
CA GLY A 97 5.37 -7.98 15.63
C GLY A 97 4.19 -7.59 14.72
N ILE A 98 3.18 -6.96 15.33
CA ILE A 98 2.04 -6.40 14.60
C ILE A 98 2.55 -5.49 13.47
N GLY A 99 1.89 -5.54 12.31
CA GLY A 99 2.21 -4.70 11.17
C GLY A 99 3.11 -5.34 10.11
N SER A 100 3.46 -6.62 10.26
CA SER A 100 4.20 -7.42 9.27
C SER A 100 3.41 -8.65 8.83
N TYR A 101 3.20 -8.79 7.52
CA TYR A 101 2.35 -9.83 6.94
C TYR A 101 2.95 -10.38 5.65
N SER A 102 2.58 -11.60 5.28
CA SER A 102 2.76 -12.12 3.93
C SER A 102 1.51 -12.75 3.35
N ALA A 103 1.49 -12.83 2.02
CA ALA A 103 0.47 -13.52 1.25
C ALA A 103 1.10 -14.18 0.02
N ILE A 104 0.44 -15.20 -0.52
CA ILE A 104 0.82 -15.84 -1.79
C ILE A 104 -0.20 -15.44 -2.85
N TRP A 105 0.23 -14.72 -3.87
CA TRP A 105 -0.59 -14.37 -5.01
C TRP A 105 -0.26 -15.27 -6.20
N ASP A 106 -1.28 -15.90 -6.79
CA ASP A 106 -1.14 -16.74 -7.98
C ASP A 106 -1.61 -15.96 -9.22
N THR A 107 -0.75 -15.83 -10.23
CA THR A 107 -1.08 -15.18 -11.50
C THR A 107 -1.68 -16.14 -12.53
N ALA A 108 -2.14 -17.33 -12.11
CA ALA A 108 -2.89 -18.26 -12.94
C ALA A 108 -4.11 -17.59 -13.58
N GLY A 109 -4.26 -17.78 -14.90
CA GLY A 109 -5.35 -17.19 -15.67
C GLY A 109 -5.15 -15.71 -16.05
N ILE A 110 -4.05 -15.08 -15.65
CA ILE A 110 -3.66 -13.76 -16.17
C ILE A 110 -2.88 -13.95 -17.48
N GLU A 111 -3.41 -13.38 -18.56
CA GLU A 111 -2.79 -13.45 -19.88
C GLU A 111 -1.59 -12.51 -20.04
N PRO A 112 -0.58 -12.86 -20.87
CA PRO A 112 0.54 -11.98 -21.14
C PRO A 112 0.09 -10.62 -21.71
N THR A 113 0.67 -9.54 -21.19
CA THR A 113 0.34 -8.19 -21.67
C THR A 113 0.86 -7.99 -23.08
N ARG A 114 -0.02 -7.56 -24.00
CA ARG A 114 0.32 -7.28 -25.41
C ARG A 114 1.58 -6.43 -25.56
N ARG A 115 2.30 -6.61 -26.67
CA ARG A 115 3.53 -5.85 -26.98
C ARG A 115 3.23 -4.34 -26.93
N GLY A 116 4.15 -3.58 -26.33
CA GLY A 116 3.99 -2.13 -26.13
C GLY A 116 3.04 -1.72 -24.99
N GLY A 117 2.09 -2.57 -24.59
CA GLY A 117 1.10 -2.28 -23.56
C GLY A 117 1.61 -2.41 -22.12
N ARG A 118 0.82 -1.83 -21.21
CA ARG A 118 0.89 -1.92 -19.75
C ARG A 118 -0.50 -2.19 -19.19
N GLN A 119 -0.54 -2.78 -18.00
CA GLN A 119 -1.78 -3.07 -17.29
C GLN A 119 -1.67 -2.52 -15.87
N ASP A 120 -2.62 -1.70 -15.47
CA ASP A 120 -2.75 -1.31 -14.07
C ASP A 120 -3.49 -2.42 -13.33
N ILE A 121 -2.89 -2.95 -12.26
CA ILE A 121 -3.57 -3.84 -11.31
C ILE A 121 -3.96 -3.06 -10.07
N LEU A 122 -5.13 -3.37 -9.53
CA LEU A 122 -5.62 -2.76 -8.30
C LEU A 122 -4.96 -3.44 -7.10
N PHE A 123 -4.39 -2.64 -6.21
CA PHE A 123 -3.87 -3.04 -4.89
C PHE A 123 -4.77 -2.41 -3.83
N VAL A 124 -5.54 -3.22 -3.13
CA VAL A 124 -6.42 -2.77 -2.03
C VAL A 124 -6.01 -3.50 -0.77
N LEU A 125 -5.60 -2.74 0.24
CA LEU A 125 -5.19 -3.26 1.54
C LEU A 125 -6.15 -2.73 2.59
N GLU A 126 -6.81 -3.65 3.29
CA GLU A 126 -7.85 -3.32 4.26
C GLU A 126 -7.40 -3.69 5.68
N GLY A 127 -7.81 -2.87 6.64
CA GLY A 127 -7.74 -3.14 8.07
C GLY A 127 -9.07 -2.76 8.73
N GLN A 128 -9.16 -2.89 10.05
CA GLN A 128 -10.44 -2.83 10.78
C GLN A 128 -11.31 -1.60 10.47
N ASN A 129 -10.70 -0.43 10.25
CA ASN A 129 -11.40 0.80 9.85
C ASN A 129 -10.56 1.61 8.87
N GLN A 130 -9.74 0.93 8.06
CA GLN A 130 -8.85 1.62 7.16
C GLN A 130 -8.68 0.90 5.83
N THR A 131 -8.60 1.68 4.75
CA THR A 131 -8.50 1.13 3.38
C THR A 131 -7.51 1.95 2.57
N LEU A 132 -6.49 1.26 2.06
CA LEU A 132 -5.60 1.78 1.02
C LEU A 132 -6.06 1.25 -0.33
N THR A 133 -6.12 2.11 -1.34
CA THR A 133 -6.36 1.70 -2.72
C THR A 133 -5.35 2.39 -3.63
N GLN A 134 -4.58 1.60 -4.37
CA GLN A 134 -3.58 2.08 -5.32
C GLN A 134 -3.58 1.25 -6.60
N LYS A 135 -3.06 1.82 -7.69
CA LYS A 135 -2.82 1.09 -8.94
C LYS A 135 -1.33 0.85 -9.09
N LEU A 136 -0.96 -0.39 -9.40
CA LEU A 136 0.39 -0.75 -9.78
C LEU A 136 0.44 -0.93 -11.30
N GLN A 137 1.26 -0.14 -11.98
CA GLN A 137 1.51 -0.35 -13.41
C GLN A 137 2.39 -1.58 -13.61
N THR A 138 1.88 -2.55 -14.35
CA THR A 138 2.54 -3.83 -14.57
C THR A 138 2.67 -4.18 -16.05
N LYS A 139 3.55 -5.14 -16.33
CA LYS A 139 3.53 -5.91 -17.55
C LYS A 139 3.72 -7.38 -17.23
N PHE A 140 2.78 -8.20 -17.67
CA PHE A 140 2.83 -9.64 -17.58
C PHE A 140 3.53 -10.22 -18.81
N TYR A 141 4.49 -11.11 -18.56
CA TYR A 141 5.28 -11.83 -19.55
C TYR A 141 4.97 -13.33 -19.45
N GLY A 142 5.02 -14.04 -20.57
CA GLY A 142 4.90 -15.50 -20.54
C GLY A 142 6.10 -16.15 -19.84
N LYS A 143 5.95 -17.37 -19.31
CA LYS A 143 7.02 -18.10 -18.59
C LYS A 143 8.34 -18.24 -19.36
N GLN A 144 8.28 -18.29 -20.69
CA GLN A 144 9.45 -18.44 -21.56
C GLN A 144 10.03 -17.10 -22.04
N ASP A 145 9.45 -15.96 -21.65
CA ASP A 145 9.90 -14.64 -22.09
C ASP A 145 10.89 -14.04 -21.07
N SER A 146 12.17 -14.06 -21.43
CA SER A 146 13.27 -13.57 -20.61
C SER A 146 13.16 -12.08 -20.24
N HIS A 147 12.38 -11.28 -20.99
CA HIS A 147 12.20 -9.87 -20.67
C HIS A 147 11.51 -9.64 -19.33
N GLY A 148 10.79 -10.64 -18.81
CA GLY A 148 10.13 -10.58 -17.51
C GLY A 148 11.09 -10.60 -16.32
N ILE A 149 12.32 -11.09 -16.51
CA ILE A 149 13.35 -11.18 -15.46
C ILE A 149 14.58 -10.29 -15.71
N ILE A 150 14.68 -9.68 -16.90
CA ILE A 150 15.77 -8.74 -17.22
C ILE A 150 15.43 -7.35 -16.69
N GLY A 151 16.34 -6.73 -15.94
CA GLY A 151 16.23 -5.33 -15.53
C GLY A 151 16.73 -5.08 -14.11
N HIS A 152 16.27 -3.99 -13.52
CA HIS A 152 16.55 -3.68 -12.12
C HIS A 152 15.66 -4.54 -11.22
N ARG A 153 16.23 -5.10 -10.16
CA ARG A 153 15.46 -5.78 -9.11
C ARG A 153 14.71 -4.73 -8.29
N LEU A 154 13.47 -5.04 -7.96
CA LEU A 154 12.64 -4.25 -7.06
C LEU A 154 12.71 -4.90 -5.68
N GLU A 155 13.58 -4.43 -4.80
CA GLU A 155 13.68 -5.01 -3.46
C GLU A 155 12.42 -4.73 -2.66
N ALA A 156 11.93 -3.49 -2.72
CA ALA A 156 10.62 -3.12 -2.22
C ALA A 156 10.11 -1.80 -2.83
N LEU A 157 8.80 -1.63 -2.81
CA LEU A 157 8.15 -0.31 -2.82
C LEU A 157 8.04 0.18 -1.39
N VAL A 158 8.26 1.47 -1.18
CA VAL A 158 8.12 2.13 0.11
C VAL A 158 7.17 3.30 -0.06
N TRP A 159 5.95 3.14 0.47
CA TRP A 159 4.91 4.15 0.44
C TRP A 159 4.87 4.91 1.76
N ASN A 160 4.95 6.24 1.68
CA ASN A 160 4.70 7.11 2.82
C ASN A 160 3.20 7.44 2.81
N CYS A 161 2.49 6.93 3.81
CA CYS A 161 1.04 6.90 3.88
C CYS A 161 0.50 7.86 4.94
N GLU A 162 -0.70 8.36 4.72
CA GLU A 162 -1.48 9.17 5.65
C GLU A 162 -2.91 8.65 5.75
N ILE A 163 -3.37 8.41 6.98
CA ILE A 163 -4.72 7.97 7.28
C ILE A 163 -5.57 9.20 7.57
N ASN A 164 -6.62 9.41 6.77
CA ASN A 164 -7.57 10.48 6.99
C ASN A 164 -8.65 10.09 8.01
N LEU A 165 -9.52 11.04 8.37
CA LEU A 165 -10.56 10.85 9.38
C LEU A 165 -11.61 9.79 9.02
N ASN A 166 -11.74 9.48 7.72
CA ASN A 166 -12.70 8.48 7.22
C ASN A 166 -12.06 7.08 7.11
N GLY A 167 -10.81 6.91 7.57
CA GLY A 167 -10.08 5.65 7.47
C GLY A 167 -9.41 5.42 6.12
N GLN A 168 -9.59 6.30 5.13
CA GLN A 168 -8.92 6.14 3.85
C GLN A 168 -7.43 6.46 4.00
N ILE A 169 -6.60 5.59 3.45
CA ILE A 169 -5.15 5.71 3.45
C ILE A 169 -4.71 6.26 2.10
N ASN A 170 -4.12 7.45 2.13
CA ASN A 170 -3.52 8.10 0.96
C ASN A 170 -2.02 7.81 0.92
N VAL A 171 -1.48 7.56 -0.27
CA VAL A 171 -0.03 7.49 -0.50
C VAL A 171 0.45 8.87 -0.94
N ASN A 172 1.26 9.51 -0.10
CA ASN A 172 1.76 10.86 -0.32
C ASN A 172 3.09 10.85 -1.10
N ASP A 173 3.87 9.79 -0.97
CA ASP A 173 5.17 9.62 -1.65
C ASP A 173 5.51 8.13 -1.82
N GLU A 174 6.22 7.79 -2.90
CA GLU A 174 6.68 6.43 -3.21
C GLU A 174 8.18 6.42 -3.52
N LYS A 175 8.89 5.48 -2.88
CA LYS A 175 10.30 5.17 -3.16
C LYS A 175 10.47 3.70 -3.53
N ILE A 176 11.59 3.39 -4.16
CA ILE A 176 12.05 2.01 -4.37
C ILE A 176 13.34 1.77 -3.61
N LEU A 177 13.50 0.53 -3.14
CA LEU A 177 14.76 0.00 -2.61
C LEU A 177 15.46 -0.87 -3.66
#